data_AF-A0A353HC77-F1
#
_entry.id   AF-A0A353HC77-F1
#
_cell.length_a   1.000
_cell.length_b   1.000
_cell.length_c   1.000
_cell.angle_alpha   90.00
_cell.angle_beta   90.00
_cell.angle_gamma   90.00
#
_symmetry.space_group_name_H-M   'P 1'
#
loop_
_entity.id
_entity.type
_entity.pdbx_description
1 polymer ?
#
loop_
_entity_poly.entity_id
_entity_poly.type
_entity_poly.pdbx_seq_one_letter_code
_entity_poly.pdbx_strand_id
1 'polypeptide(L)'
;LEKGDKLAEEIYENIGIFLGYTLPFYHKFYGMKHLLIMGRVVSGRAGQIIVDNAKKVLKEEFNLEIDLILPDEKSKRVGQSIASASLVKI
;
A
#
# COMPACT_ATOMS: atom_id res chain seq x y z
N LEU A 1 -7.53 4.66 16.11
CA LEU A 1 -6.44 5.65 16.00
C LEU A 1 -6.78 6.99 16.62
N GLU A 2 -7.99 7.54 16.43
CA GLU A 2 -8.34 8.90 16.88
C GLU A 2 -8.24 9.15 18.40
N LYS A 3 -8.27 8.09 19.22
CA LYS A 3 -8.08 8.18 20.68
C LYS A 3 -6.64 7.88 21.14
N GLY A 4 -5.68 7.75 20.21
CA GLY A 4 -4.29 7.38 20.54
C GLY A 4 -4.14 5.97 21.12
N ASP A 5 -5.04 5.06 20.76
CA ASP A 5 -5.00 3.67 21.20
C ASP A 5 -3.77 2.95 20.60
N LYS A 6 -2.82 2.61 21.47
CA LYS A 6 -1.55 1.97 21.10
C LYS A 6 -1.75 0.59 20.48
N LEU A 7 -2.74 -0.18 20.94
CA LEU A 7 -3.00 -1.50 20.37
C LEU A 7 -3.50 -1.38 18.92
N ALA A 8 -4.36 -0.38 18.67
CA ALA A 8 -4.81 -0.11 17.31
C ALA A 8 -3.64 0.31 16.40
N GLU A 9 -2.70 1.11 16.89
CA GLU A 9 -1.48 1.48 16.15
C GLU A 9 -0.64 0.24 15.83
N GLU A 10 -0.35 -0.60 16.82
CA GLU A 10 0.43 -1.83 16.66
C GLU A 10 -0.19 -2.78 15.62
N ILE A 11 -1.53 -2.91 15.59
CA ILE A 11 -2.22 -3.72 14.58
C ILE A 11 -1.93 -3.20 13.16
N TYR A 12 -2.00 -1.88 12.94
CA TYR A 12 -1.70 -1.30 11.62
C TYR A 12 -0.23 -1.40 11.25
N GLU A 13 0.68 -1.32 12.23
CA GLU A 13 2.11 -1.57 12.03
C GLU A 13 2.35 -3.01 11.56
N ASN A 14 1.77 -3.99 12.25
CA ASN A 14 1.87 -5.41 11.92
C ASN A 14 1.30 -5.71 10.52
N ILE A 15 0.17 -5.08 10.13
CA ILE A 15 -0.36 -5.19 8.76
C ILE A 15 0.67 -4.68 7.75
N GLY A 16 1.33 -3.54 8.03
CA GLY A 16 2.39 -3.00 7.19
C GLY A 16 3.60 -3.93 7.08
N ILE A 17 4.03 -4.52 8.19
CA ILE A 17 5.12 -5.50 8.21
C ILE A 17 4.79 -6.71 7.34
N PHE A 18 3.59 -7.29 7.50
CA PHE A 18 3.15 -8.43 6.67
C PHE A 18 3.10 -8.08 5.19
N LEU A 19 2.61 -6.89 4.84
CA LEU A 19 2.64 -6.40 3.46
C LEU A 19 4.09 -6.29 2.95
N GLY A 20 4.99 -5.69 3.73
CA GLY A 20 6.40 -5.55 3.39
C GLY A 20 7.11 -6.88 3.10
N TYR A 21 6.82 -7.93 3.88
CA TYR A 21 7.36 -9.27 3.63
C TYR A 21 6.72 -9.99 2.43
N THR A 22 5.49 -9.60 2.07
CA THR A 22 4.75 -10.22 0.96
C THR A 22 5.24 -9.69 -0.40
N LEU A 23 5.51 -8.39 -0.50
CA LEU A 23 5.80 -7.73 -1.78
C LEU A 23 7.05 -8.23 -2.52
N PRO A 24 8.19 -8.55 -1.89
CA PRO A 24 9.35 -9.09 -2.59
C PRO A 24 9.04 -10.39 -3.33
N PHE A 25 8.16 -11.24 -2.77
CA PHE A 25 7.73 -12.46 -3.43
C PHE A 25 7.01 -12.16 -4.73
N TYR A 26 6.00 -11.28 -4.70
CA TYR A 26 5.28 -10.86 -5.92
C TYR A 26 6.21 -10.12 -6.92
N HIS A 27 7.19 -9.37 -6.42
CA HIS A 27 8.13 -8.62 -7.27
C HIS A 27 8.98 -9.55 -8.14
N LYS A 28 9.34 -10.73 -7.63
CA LYS A 28 10.04 -11.75 -8.42
C LYS A 28 9.25 -12.19 -9.65
N PHE A 29 7.92 -12.19 -9.58
CA PHE A 29 7.07 -12.65 -10.70
C PHE A 29 6.66 -11.52 -11.64
N TYR A 30 6.37 -10.34 -11.10
CA TYR A 30 5.77 -9.25 -11.88
C TYR A 30 6.71 -8.07 -12.13
N GLY A 31 7.85 -7.99 -11.44
CA GLY A 31 8.78 -6.85 -11.54
C GLY A 31 8.11 -5.51 -11.22
N MET A 32 7.06 -5.49 -10.39
CA MET A 32 6.25 -4.30 -10.19
C MET A 32 7.05 -3.20 -9.48
N LYS A 33 6.95 -1.97 -10.01
CA LYS A 33 7.63 -0.78 -9.48
C LYS A 33 6.71 0.16 -8.72
N HIS A 34 5.44 0.21 -9.12
CA HIS A 34 4.41 1.02 -8.47
C HIS A 34 3.27 0.10 -8.02
N LEU A 35 2.84 0.26 -6.77
CA LEU A 35 1.75 -0.50 -6.19
C LEU A 35 0.70 0.44 -5.63
N LEU A 36 -0.50 0.37 -6.19
CA LEU A 36 -1.66 1.10 -5.68
C LEU A 36 -2.31 0.31 -4.54
N ILE A 37 -2.35 0.89 -3.34
CA ILE A 37 -2.92 0.26 -2.15
C ILE A 37 -4.35 0.76 -1.95
N MET A 38 -5.32 -0.14 -2.05
CA MET A 38 -6.75 0.19 -2.03
C MET A 38 -7.49 -0.56 -0.91
N GLY A 39 -8.66 -0.05 -0.53
CA GLY A 39 -9.55 -0.65 0.47
C GLY A 39 -9.87 0.27 1.64
N ARG A 40 -10.82 -0.12 2.49
CA ARG A 40 -11.28 0.69 3.64
C ARG A 40 -10.28 0.69 4.81
N VAL A 41 -9.48 -0.36 4.93
CA VAL A 41 -8.48 -0.53 6.01
C VAL A 41 -7.34 0.49 5.89
N VAL A 42 -7.04 0.93 4.66
CA VAL A 42 -5.91 1.82 4.34
C VAL A 42 -6.33 3.29 4.24
N SER A 43 -7.47 3.66 4.85
CA SER A 43 -7.96 5.03 4.85
C SER A 43 -7.36 5.86 5.99
N GLY A 44 -7.09 7.14 5.71
CA GLY A 44 -6.58 8.09 6.70
C GLY A 44 -5.21 7.66 7.28
N ARG A 45 -5.00 7.93 8.57
CA ARG A 45 -3.74 7.66 9.28
C ARG A 45 -3.32 6.19 9.24
N ALA A 46 -4.28 5.26 9.23
CA ALA A 46 -4.00 3.83 9.20
C ALA A 46 -3.24 3.41 7.93
N GLY A 47 -3.65 3.93 6.76
CA GLY A 47 -2.96 3.66 5.50
C GLY A 47 -1.50 4.09 5.54
N GLN A 48 -1.23 5.27 6.11
CA GLN A 48 0.13 5.80 6.22
C GLN A 48 1.01 4.89 7.11
N ILE A 49 0.50 4.46 8.26
CA ILE A 49 1.21 3.53 9.16
C ILE A 49 1.56 2.23 8.43
N ILE A 50 0.61 1.66 7.67
CA ILE A 50 0.84 0.44 6.89
C ILE A 50 1.95 0.66 5.87
N VAL A 51 1.88 1.75 5.09
CA VAL A 51 2.87 2.05 4.03
C VAL A 51 4.25 2.29 4.60
N ASP A 52 4.37 3.05 5.68
CA ASP A 52 5.66 3.39 6.28
C ASP A 52 6.36 2.12 6.80
N ASN A 53 5.61 1.23 7.46
CA ASN A 53 6.17 -0.03 7.96
C ASN A 53 6.50 -1.01 6.82
N ALA A 54 5.67 -1.09 5.79
CA ALA A 54 5.99 -1.89 4.60
C ALA A 54 7.28 -1.39 3.91
N LYS A 55 7.44 -0.07 3.75
CA LYS A 55 8.64 0.54 3.18
C LYS A 55 9.89 0.27 4.01
N LYS A 56 9.79 0.28 5.35
CA LYS A 56 10.90 -0.09 6.23
C LYS A 56 11.37 -1.52 5.98
N VAL A 57 10.44 -2.49 6.00
CA VAL A 57 10.76 -3.91 5.74
C VAL A 57 11.40 -4.09 4.36
N LEU A 58 10.81 -3.48 3.32
CA LEU A 58 11.35 -3.55 1.95
C LEU A 58 12.79 -3.03 1.86
N LYS A 59 13.08 -1.94 2.54
CA LYS A 59 14.41 -1.33 2.54
C LYS A 59 15.42 -2.12 3.36
N GLU A 60 15.07 -2.47 4.60
CA GLU A 60 15.98 -3.05 5.58
C GLU A 60 16.30 -4.52 5.28
N GLU A 61 15.30 -5.30 4.89
CA GLU A 61 15.45 -6.75 4.72
C GLU A 61 15.74 -7.16 3.27
N PHE A 62 15.30 -6.37 2.30
CA PHE A 62 15.34 -6.74 0.89
C PHE A 62 16.09 -5.76 -0.01
N ASN A 63 16.47 -4.58 0.50
CA ASN A 63 17.02 -3.47 -0.30
C ASN A 63 16.22 -3.24 -1.60
N LEU A 64 14.90 -3.32 -1.51
CA LEU A 64 13.97 -3.26 -2.63
C LEU A 64 13.15 -1.98 -2.56
N GLU A 65 13.08 -1.25 -3.68
CA GLU A 65 12.27 -0.04 -3.79
C GLU A 65 11.01 -0.30 -4.62
N ILE A 66 9.85 -0.20 -3.97
CA ILE A 66 8.54 -0.22 -4.61
C ILE A 66 7.80 1.04 -4.16
N ASP A 67 7.28 1.79 -5.13
CA ASP A 67 6.48 2.97 -4.87
C ASP A 67 5.07 2.56 -4.43
N LEU A 68 4.83 2.63 -3.11
CA LEU A 68 3.54 2.34 -2.49
C LEU A 68 2.67 3.60 -2.48
N ILE A 69 1.59 3.58 -3.24
CA ILE A 69 0.71 4.74 -3.46
C ILE A 69 -0.61 4.51 -2.73
N LEU A 70 -0.96 5.45 -1.84
CA LEU A 70 -2.30 5.56 -1.25
C LEU A 70 -3.10 6.58 -2.06
N PRO A 71 -4.08 6.15 -2.87
CA PRO A 71 -4.92 7.08 -3.62
C PRO A 71 -5.79 7.90 -2.66
N ASP A 72 -5.96 9.19 -2.97
CA ASP A 72 -6.96 10.02 -2.32
C ASP A 72 -8.39 9.55 -2.66
N GLU A 73 -9.38 9.96 -1.87
CA GLU A 73 -10.78 9.51 -2.03
C GLU A 73 -11.34 9.83 -3.42
N LYS A 74 -10.86 10.89 -4.06
CA LYS A 74 -11.23 11.25 -5.43
C LYS A 74 -10.65 10.24 -6.42
N SER A 75 -9.36 9.96 -6.32
CA SER A 75 -8.63 8.99 -7.16
C SER A 75 -9.11 7.56 -6.94
N LYS A 76 -9.56 7.18 -5.75
CA LYS A 76 -10.21 5.87 -5.52
C LYS A 76 -11.48 5.71 -6.35
N ARG A 77 -12.26 6.79 -6.51
CA ARG A 77 -13.54 6.78 -7.23
C ARG A 77 -13.37 6.80 -8.74
N VAL A 78 -12.41 7.59 -9.26
CA VAL A 78 -12.14 7.66 -10.70
C VAL A 78 -11.11 6.65 -11.18
N GLY A 79 -10.31 6.05 -10.30
CA GLY A 79 -9.19 5.18 -10.67
C GLY A 79 -9.62 3.94 -11.45
N GLN A 80 -10.74 3.30 -11.06
CA GLN A 80 -11.29 2.19 -11.84
C GLN A 80 -11.82 2.64 -13.20
N SER A 81 -12.49 3.79 -13.28
CA SER A 81 -12.98 4.34 -14.54
C SER A 81 -11.84 4.75 -15.47
N ILE A 82 -10.77 5.35 -14.94
CA ILE A 82 -9.58 5.76 -15.69
C ILE A 82 -8.82 4.53 -16.18
N ALA A 83 -8.59 3.53 -15.32
CA ALA A 83 -7.98 2.27 -15.72
C ALA A 83 -8.82 1.54 -16.78
N SER A 84 -10.15 1.49 -16.61
CA SER A 84 -11.05 0.88 -17.59
C SER A 84 -11.01 1.63 -18.93
N ALA A 85 -10.97 2.96 -18.90
CA ALA A 85 -10.88 3.79 -20.10
C ALA A 85 -9.50 3.67 -20.79
N SER A 86 -8.41 3.49 -20.04
CA SER A 86 -7.06 3.39 -20.59
C SER A 86 -6.71 2.01 -21.15
N LEU A 87 -7.47 0.98 -20.79
CA LEU A 87 -7.30 -0.39 -21.31
C LEU A 87 -7.92 -0.59 -22.69
N VAL A 88 -8.83 0.30 -23.12
CA VAL A 88 -9.42 0.25 -24.47
C VAL A 88 -8.37 0.78 -25.45
N LYS A 89 -7.78 -0.11 -26.25
CA LYS A 89 -7.10 0.29 -27.48
C LYS A 89 -8.17 0.62 -28.51
N ILE A 90 -8.26 1.89 -28.89
CA ILE A 90 -8.87 2.29 -30.16
C ILE A 90 -7.92 1.86 -31.29
#